data_AF-A0A0M8MJR0-F1
#
_entry.id   AF-A0A0M8MJR0-F1
#
_cell.length_a   1.000
_cell.length_b   1.000
_cell.length_c   1.000
_cell.angle_alpha   90.00
_cell.angle_beta   90.00
_cell.angle_gamma   90.00
#
_symmetry.space_group_name_H-M   'P 1'
#
loop_
_entity.id
_entity.type
_entity.pdbx_description
1 polymer ?
#
loop_
_entity_poly.entity_id
_entity_poly.type
_entity_poly.pdbx_seq_one_letter_code
_entity_poly.pdbx_strand_id
1 'polypeptide(L)'
;MKKMLIMLFGTASALAQVANPHNATAVSGGAERVASFTVSDATNDRLEIANGTQNADKFNPTIWSYKTSDNTYALAITTAISSATDNGTSPTMLFTTGRASAFNSGAPGTGGFAWGDTSPIVNRPAFEFRNDSQRILTMLANGNTGIGTTAPTARLHTVGAVRFQDIPTISNTYVLTADVNGNVSRQLASSFSGGGLTSSCTTANYLTKNGTSGLTCSQIFDNGTSIGLGTSSGFAYNTAGLATTTGGYTTGTLKLNIAGVARGNVFISTSDASYKQDVAPIEDALETVLKLKGVTYKWDTASFPAMEFDAGDHSGLIAQQVEEVLPHLVYAVGETADDKKAKKSVNYIEIIPYLIEAIRIQQTQIEDLQNQLVANNFQRLGDFVNFENTKIINVSPNPSSDVIAVSMNIEEAVGEARLVVYDLKGAVLSSLTVKERGYDISKSFQKDNFGTGTYIVSLFVNGKSLDSKKFIFN
;
A
#
# COMPACT_ATOMS: atom_id res chain seq x y z
N MET A 1 73.55 78.79 -71.65
CA MET A 1 72.41 78.03 -72.20
C MET A 1 72.29 76.70 -71.46
N LYS A 2 71.04 76.22 -71.33
CA LYS A 2 70.55 74.97 -70.73
C LYS A 2 70.35 74.97 -69.21
N LYS A 3 69.04 74.96 -68.89
CA LYS A 3 68.38 74.78 -67.60
C LYS A 3 68.74 73.41 -67.02
N MET A 4 69.04 73.35 -65.72
CA MET A 4 69.05 72.10 -64.95
C MET A 4 68.03 72.24 -63.82
N LEU A 5 67.00 71.39 -63.90
CA LEU A 5 65.89 71.28 -62.98
C LEU A 5 66.40 70.70 -61.65
N ILE A 6 66.40 71.48 -60.59
CA ILE A 6 66.68 71.01 -59.22
C ILE A 6 65.34 70.52 -58.65
N MET A 7 65.16 69.20 -58.56
CA MET A 7 64.10 68.62 -57.73
C MET A 7 64.56 68.62 -56.27
N LEU A 8 63.92 69.43 -55.43
CA LEU A 8 63.99 69.30 -53.98
C LEU A 8 63.21 68.05 -53.56
N PHE A 9 63.88 67.03 -53.03
CA PHE A 9 63.24 66.03 -52.19
C PHE A 9 62.99 66.64 -50.80
N GLY A 10 61.83 67.28 -50.64
CA GLY A 10 61.31 67.61 -49.32
C GLY A 10 60.70 66.35 -48.70
N THR A 11 61.28 65.85 -47.61
CA THR A 11 60.62 64.87 -46.74
C THR A 11 59.45 65.56 -46.05
N ALA A 12 58.31 65.66 -46.73
CA ALA A 12 57.05 66.04 -46.12
C ALA A 12 56.49 64.82 -45.38
N SER A 13 56.90 64.65 -44.13
CA SER A 13 56.09 63.90 -43.17
C SER A 13 54.81 64.69 -42.91
N ALA A 14 53.80 64.46 -43.76
CA ALA A 14 52.45 64.96 -43.56
C ALA A 14 51.82 64.21 -42.39
N LEU A 15 52.08 64.68 -41.17
CA LEU A 15 51.20 64.41 -40.05
C LEU A 15 49.93 65.22 -40.30
N ALA A 16 48.99 64.65 -41.05
CA ALA A 16 47.62 65.15 -41.13
C ALA A 16 46.97 64.93 -39.76
N GLN A 17 47.20 65.85 -38.83
CA GLN A 17 46.43 65.91 -37.61
C GLN A 17 45.04 66.46 -38.01
N VAL A 18 44.03 65.61 -37.92
CA VAL A 18 42.62 65.98 -38.14
C VAL A 18 42.25 67.10 -37.16
N ALA A 19 41.62 68.16 -37.64
CA ALA A 19 41.19 69.29 -36.80
C ALA A 19 40.19 68.82 -35.74
N ASN A 20 40.47 69.12 -34.48
CA ASN A 20 39.61 68.81 -33.34
C ASN A 20 38.93 70.09 -32.81
N PRO A 21 37.61 70.05 -32.52
CA PRO A 21 36.72 68.89 -32.61
C PRO A 21 36.25 68.60 -34.04
N HIS A 22 36.19 67.31 -34.41
CA HIS A 22 35.61 66.87 -35.67
C HIS A 22 34.07 66.99 -35.62
N ASN A 23 33.51 68.01 -36.29
CA ASN A 23 32.07 68.25 -36.37
C ASN A 23 31.54 67.84 -37.75
N ALA A 24 30.74 66.77 -37.83
CA ALA A 24 30.13 66.33 -39.08
C ALA A 24 28.97 67.27 -39.46
N THR A 25 28.88 67.64 -40.74
CA THR A 25 27.77 68.46 -41.25
C THR A 25 26.47 67.65 -41.19
N ALA A 26 25.47 68.14 -40.46
CA ALA A 26 24.13 67.54 -40.42
C ALA A 26 23.49 67.58 -41.81
N VAL A 27 22.90 66.48 -42.25
CA VAL A 27 22.21 66.39 -43.54
C VAL A 27 20.74 66.08 -43.29
N SER A 28 19.85 67.02 -43.66
CA SER A 28 18.41 66.84 -43.49
C SER A 28 17.91 65.57 -44.19
N GLY A 29 17.39 64.61 -43.42
CA GLY A 29 16.82 63.36 -43.93
C GLY A 29 17.84 62.28 -44.33
N GLY A 30 19.11 62.44 -43.96
CA GLY A 30 20.18 61.47 -44.24
C GLY A 30 20.90 61.01 -42.97
N ALA A 31 21.62 59.88 -43.06
CA ALA A 31 22.56 59.48 -42.01
C ALA A 31 23.91 60.20 -42.22
N GLU A 32 24.49 60.73 -41.14
CA GLU A 32 25.79 61.40 -41.20
C GLU A 32 26.97 60.46 -40.91
N ARG A 33 28.07 60.64 -41.66
CA ARG A 33 29.36 60.01 -41.34
C ARG A 33 30.22 60.99 -40.56
N VAL A 34 30.71 60.55 -39.40
CA VAL A 34 31.61 61.33 -38.54
C VAL A 34 33.06 60.99 -38.85
N ALA A 35 33.42 59.71 -38.97
CA ALA A 35 34.77 59.31 -39.37
C ALA A 35 34.71 58.03 -40.20
N SER A 36 35.63 57.88 -41.15
CA SER A 36 35.74 56.70 -42.00
C SER A 36 37.21 56.31 -42.18
N PHE A 37 37.52 55.05 -41.91
CA PHE A 37 38.85 54.46 -42.02
C PHE A 37 38.78 53.33 -43.04
N THR A 38 39.53 53.46 -44.13
CA THR A 38 39.58 52.47 -45.23
C THR A 38 41.03 52.07 -45.53
N VAL A 39 41.19 50.96 -46.25
CA VAL A 39 42.50 50.53 -46.78
C VAL A 39 42.47 50.57 -48.31
N SER A 40 43.61 50.90 -48.93
CA SER A 40 43.67 51.20 -50.37
C SER A 40 43.44 50.00 -51.28
N ASP A 41 43.73 48.80 -50.80
CA ASP A 41 43.66 47.53 -51.52
C ASP A 41 42.35 46.75 -51.26
N ALA A 42 41.50 47.22 -50.33
CA ALA A 42 40.15 46.69 -50.10
C ALA A 42 39.14 47.85 -50.02
N THR A 43 38.77 48.39 -51.17
CA THR A 43 38.01 49.64 -51.32
C THR A 43 36.62 49.65 -50.66
N ASN A 44 36.03 48.48 -50.41
CA ASN A 44 34.74 48.35 -49.75
C ASN A 44 34.86 48.19 -48.23
N ASP A 45 36.01 47.72 -47.74
CA ASP A 45 36.24 47.44 -46.33
C ASP A 45 36.45 48.74 -45.55
N ARG A 46 35.83 48.85 -44.39
CA ARG A 46 35.82 50.08 -43.61
C ARG A 46 35.48 49.88 -42.14
N LEU A 47 36.02 50.79 -41.32
CA LEU A 47 35.55 51.09 -39.97
C LEU A 47 35.03 52.53 -39.98
N GLU A 48 33.81 52.76 -39.54
CA GLU A 48 33.16 54.07 -39.55
C GLU A 48 32.58 54.41 -38.17
N ILE A 49 32.66 55.69 -37.81
CA ILE A 49 31.84 56.29 -36.77
C ILE A 49 30.75 57.10 -37.49
N ALA A 50 29.49 56.78 -37.23
CA ALA A 50 28.35 57.39 -37.92
C ALA A 50 27.26 57.83 -36.94
N ASN A 51 26.32 58.63 -37.44
CA ASN A 51 25.08 58.96 -36.75
C ASN A 51 23.98 57.99 -37.18
N GLY A 52 23.53 57.12 -36.27
CA GLY A 52 22.54 56.08 -36.50
C GLY A 52 21.09 56.57 -36.52
N THR A 53 20.83 57.84 -36.87
CA THR A 53 19.47 58.40 -36.98
C THR A 53 19.39 59.36 -38.17
N GLN A 54 18.19 59.49 -38.74
CA GLN A 54 17.89 60.43 -39.82
C GLN A 54 17.10 61.65 -39.32
N ASN A 55 16.84 61.72 -38.01
CA ASN A 55 16.07 62.80 -37.39
C ASN A 55 16.97 63.99 -37.10
N ALA A 56 16.51 65.20 -37.44
CA ALA A 56 17.18 66.44 -37.10
C ALA A 56 17.39 66.58 -35.58
N ASP A 57 18.49 67.22 -35.19
CA ASP A 57 18.86 67.52 -33.80
C ASP A 57 19.00 66.28 -32.89
N LYS A 58 19.38 65.13 -33.47
CA LYS A 58 19.67 63.87 -32.75
C LYS A 58 21.04 63.33 -33.12
N PHE A 59 21.75 62.82 -32.12
CA PHE A 59 23.03 62.15 -32.29
C PHE A 59 23.00 60.78 -31.61
N ASN A 60 22.91 59.73 -32.41
CA ASN A 60 22.93 58.33 -32.01
C ASN A 60 24.25 57.71 -32.53
N PRO A 61 25.39 57.93 -31.87
CA PRO A 61 26.67 57.48 -32.39
C PRO A 61 26.72 55.96 -32.53
N THR A 62 27.20 55.49 -33.67
CA THR A 62 27.47 54.08 -33.94
C THR A 62 28.93 53.88 -34.32
N ILE A 63 29.46 52.71 -33.94
CA ILE A 63 30.70 52.18 -34.51
C ILE A 63 30.26 51.07 -35.46
N TRP A 64 30.59 51.21 -36.74
CA TRP A 64 30.20 50.26 -37.76
C TRP A 64 31.41 49.77 -38.52
N SER A 65 31.56 48.45 -38.61
CA SER A 65 32.59 47.80 -39.41
C SER A 65 31.93 47.04 -40.56
N TYR A 66 32.52 47.11 -41.74
CA TYR A 66 32.05 46.36 -42.90
C TYR A 66 33.25 45.78 -43.65
N LYS A 67 33.14 44.50 -44.03
CA LYS A 67 34.20 43.75 -44.70
C LYS A 67 33.61 42.85 -45.78
N THR A 68 34.27 42.85 -46.93
CA THR A 68 33.92 42.05 -48.11
C THR A 68 35.11 41.32 -48.71
N SER A 69 36.32 41.67 -48.31
CA SER A 69 37.55 41.10 -48.88
C SER A 69 37.76 39.61 -48.55
N ASP A 70 37.24 39.09 -47.42
CA ASP A 70 37.31 37.67 -47.04
C ASP A 70 36.24 37.28 -45.98
N ASN A 71 36.31 36.06 -45.40
CA ASN A 71 35.34 35.51 -44.43
C ASN A 71 35.74 35.59 -42.94
N THR A 72 36.79 36.34 -42.60
CA THR A 72 37.25 36.53 -41.22
C THR A 72 36.39 37.57 -40.47
N TYR A 73 36.72 37.84 -39.21
CA TYR A 73 35.97 38.81 -38.41
C TYR A 73 36.02 40.22 -39.03
N ALA A 74 34.90 40.95 -38.97
CA ALA A 74 34.84 42.33 -39.45
C ALA A 74 35.31 43.36 -38.42
N LEU A 75 35.21 43.03 -37.12
CA LEU A 75 35.67 43.87 -36.01
C LEU A 75 36.12 43.00 -34.85
N ALA A 76 37.27 43.34 -34.28
CA ALA A 76 37.74 42.84 -33.01
C ALA A 76 38.06 44.04 -32.11
N ILE A 77 37.62 43.98 -30.85
CA ILE A 77 38.00 44.93 -29.81
C ILE A 77 38.89 44.15 -28.84
N THR A 78 40.18 44.46 -28.82
CA THR A 78 41.20 43.71 -28.06
C THR A 78 41.96 44.65 -27.14
N THR A 79 42.27 44.18 -25.93
CA THR A 79 43.22 44.84 -25.01
C THR A 79 44.35 43.86 -24.69
N ALA A 80 45.53 44.39 -24.39
CA ALA A 80 46.67 43.60 -23.92
C ALA A 80 47.42 44.40 -22.86
N ILE A 81 47.92 43.69 -21.85
CA ILE A 81 48.79 44.23 -20.80
C ILE A 81 50.06 43.39 -20.72
N SER A 82 51.11 43.94 -20.11
CA SER A 82 52.34 43.18 -19.88
C SER A 82 52.15 42.15 -18.76
N SER A 83 52.91 41.06 -18.77
CA SER A 83 52.90 40.07 -17.67
C SER A 83 53.26 40.69 -16.31
N ALA A 84 54.10 41.73 -16.28
CA ALA A 84 54.46 42.45 -15.06
C ALA A 84 53.28 43.21 -14.44
N THR A 85 52.26 43.56 -15.25
CA THR A 85 51.05 44.29 -14.83
C THR A 85 49.83 43.38 -14.61
N ASP A 86 49.96 42.07 -14.82
CA ASP A 86 48.89 41.07 -14.64
C ASP A 86 48.80 40.60 -13.17
N ASN A 87 48.61 41.54 -12.25
CA ASN A 87 48.52 41.29 -10.80
C ASN A 87 47.53 42.22 -10.06
N GLY A 88 46.70 42.95 -10.80
CA GLY A 88 45.69 43.87 -10.24
C GLY A 88 44.29 43.24 -10.16
N THR A 89 43.37 43.95 -9.49
CA THR A 89 41.94 43.54 -9.37
C THR A 89 41.01 44.26 -10.35
N SER A 90 41.52 45.27 -11.07
CA SER A 90 40.75 46.00 -12.08
C SER A 90 40.71 45.22 -13.40
N PRO A 91 39.58 45.23 -14.13
CA PRO A 91 39.50 44.56 -15.42
C PRO A 91 40.39 45.27 -16.46
N THR A 92 40.99 44.50 -17.37
CA THR A 92 41.81 45.02 -18.49
C THR A 92 40.99 45.75 -19.56
N MET A 93 39.69 45.46 -19.63
CA MET A 93 38.72 46.13 -20.48
C MET A 93 37.44 46.38 -19.69
N LEU A 94 36.94 47.61 -19.72
CA LEU A 94 35.75 48.03 -18.98
C LEU A 94 34.70 48.63 -19.94
N PHE A 95 33.50 48.06 -19.93
CA PHE A 95 32.33 48.65 -20.59
C PHE A 95 31.41 49.25 -19.53
N THR A 96 31.21 50.56 -19.57
CA THR A 96 30.41 51.28 -18.57
C THR A 96 29.19 51.92 -19.22
N THR A 97 28.02 51.77 -18.58
CA THR A 97 26.84 52.57 -18.88
C THR A 97 26.42 53.36 -17.64
N GLY A 98 25.94 54.58 -17.84
CA GLY A 98 25.58 55.46 -16.74
C GLY A 98 24.79 56.68 -17.22
N ARG A 99 24.18 57.36 -16.26
CA ARG A 99 23.50 58.65 -16.46
C ARG A 99 24.44 59.74 -15.99
N ALA A 100 25.01 60.50 -16.92
CA ALA A 100 25.75 61.72 -16.62
C ALA A 100 24.80 62.82 -16.14
N SER A 101 25.22 63.63 -15.16
CA SER A 101 24.46 64.79 -14.69
C SER A 101 24.54 65.99 -15.66
N ALA A 102 25.71 66.22 -16.27
CA ALA A 102 25.92 67.21 -17.34
C ALA A 102 27.23 66.91 -18.11
N PHE A 103 27.29 67.30 -19.38
CA PHE A 103 28.55 67.31 -20.15
C PHE A 103 29.43 68.48 -19.69
N ASN A 104 30.68 68.19 -19.28
CA ASN A 104 31.64 69.20 -18.86
C ASN A 104 32.49 69.65 -20.05
N SER A 105 32.06 70.73 -20.71
CA SER A 105 32.77 71.31 -21.85
C SER A 105 34.14 71.92 -21.51
N GLY A 106 34.45 72.13 -20.22
CA GLY A 106 35.73 72.62 -19.74
C GLY A 106 36.72 71.53 -19.32
N ALA A 107 36.35 70.25 -19.42
CA ALA A 107 37.24 69.14 -19.10
C ALA A 107 38.34 68.97 -20.18
N PRO A 108 39.57 68.55 -19.80
CA PRO A 108 40.01 68.23 -18.44
C PRO A 108 40.49 69.46 -17.64
N GLY A 109 40.46 70.67 -18.23
CA GLY A 109 41.02 71.89 -17.64
C GLY A 109 40.40 72.32 -16.29
N THR A 110 39.21 71.80 -15.96
CA THR A 110 38.50 72.02 -14.69
C THR A 110 38.69 70.90 -13.66
N GLY A 111 39.54 69.89 -13.92
CA GLY A 111 39.82 68.77 -13.02
C GLY A 111 38.74 67.68 -12.96
N GLY A 112 37.61 67.86 -13.65
CA GLY A 112 36.55 66.86 -13.81
C GLY A 112 36.64 66.12 -15.14
N PHE A 113 35.97 64.97 -15.23
CA PHE A 113 35.81 64.23 -16.48
C PHE A 113 34.85 64.95 -17.45
N ALA A 114 35.05 64.77 -18.76
CA ALA A 114 34.19 65.37 -19.78
C ALA A 114 32.72 64.91 -19.68
N TRP A 115 32.49 63.73 -19.11
CA TRP A 115 31.17 63.15 -18.89
C TRP A 115 30.57 63.44 -17.51
N GLY A 116 31.23 64.22 -16.64
CA GLY A 116 30.74 64.59 -15.31
C GLY A 116 30.53 63.40 -14.35
N ASP A 117 29.78 63.63 -13.26
CA ASP A 117 29.38 62.57 -12.34
C ASP A 117 28.34 61.65 -12.98
N THR A 118 28.50 60.34 -12.77
CA THR A 118 27.60 59.33 -13.36
C THR A 118 26.83 58.56 -12.29
N SER A 119 25.55 58.29 -12.57
CA SER A 119 24.66 57.45 -11.74
C SER A 119 24.22 56.19 -12.51
N PRO A 120 23.85 55.09 -11.84
CA PRO A 120 23.38 53.88 -12.52
C PRO A 120 22.15 54.11 -13.39
N ILE A 121 22.02 53.35 -14.49
CA ILE A 121 20.76 53.21 -15.24
C ILE A 121 19.71 52.57 -14.32
N VAL A 122 18.42 52.90 -14.46
CA VAL A 122 17.34 52.34 -13.61
C VAL A 122 16.20 51.74 -14.45
N ASN A 123 15.71 52.47 -15.46
CA ASN A 123 14.43 52.14 -16.11
C ASN A 123 14.55 51.39 -17.44
N ARG A 124 15.76 51.01 -17.87
CA ARG A 124 15.99 50.42 -19.20
C ARG A 124 17.12 49.39 -19.17
N PRO A 125 17.21 48.51 -20.18
CA PRO A 125 18.35 47.61 -20.32
C PRO A 125 19.67 48.39 -20.33
N ALA A 126 20.66 47.85 -19.63
CA ALA A 126 22.01 48.40 -19.57
C ALA A 126 22.89 47.87 -20.72
N PHE A 127 22.66 46.63 -21.15
CA PHE A 127 23.43 46.00 -22.22
C PHE A 127 22.56 45.05 -23.06
N GLU A 128 22.87 44.95 -24.35
CA GLU A 128 22.15 44.07 -25.26
C GLU A 128 23.02 43.56 -26.41
N PHE A 129 22.94 42.26 -26.72
CA PHE A 129 23.44 41.65 -27.95
C PHE A 129 22.27 41.27 -28.86
N ARG A 130 22.38 41.61 -30.14
CA ARG A 130 21.34 41.35 -31.15
C ARG A 130 21.89 40.60 -32.35
N ASN A 131 20.99 39.86 -32.99
CA ASN A 131 21.11 39.47 -34.39
C ASN A 131 20.01 40.23 -35.17
N ASP A 132 20.39 41.28 -35.89
CA ASP A 132 19.46 42.24 -36.49
C ASP A 132 18.44 42.78 -35.45
N SER A 133 17.15 42.51 -35.65
CA SER A 133 16.05 42.92 -34.80
C SER A 133 15.83 41.97 -33.61
N GLN A 134 16.43 40.78 -33.63
CA GLN A 134 16.29 39.77 -32.59
C GLN A 134 17.27 40.00 -31.45
N ARG A 135 16.75 40.07 -30.22
CA ARG A 135 17.55 40.17 -28.99
C ARG A 135 18.02 38.78 -28.56
N ILE A 136 19.32 38.59 -28.48
CA ILE A 136 19.94 37.32 -28.10
C ILE A 136 20.25 37.31 -26.60
N LEU A 137 20.90 38.37 -26.11
CA LEU A 137 21.22 38.54 -24.70
C LEU A 137 20.81 39.93 -24.25
N THR A 138 20.05 40.03 -23.17
CA THR A 138 19.59 41.31 -22.59
C THR A 138 20.02 41.38 -21.14
N MET A 139 20.68 42.45 -20.72
CA MET A 139 20.96 42.74 -19.32
C MET A 139 20.16 43.96 -18.87
N LEU A 140 19.27 43.77 -17.90
CA LEU A 140 18.51 44.85 -17.28
C LEU A 140 19.38 45.65 -16.31
N ALA A 141 18.98 46.89 -16.04
CA ALA A 141 19.66 47.77 -15.06
C ALA A 141 19.72 47.20 -13.63
N ASN A 142 18.80 46.32 -13.25
CA ASN A 142 18.82 45.62 -11.96
C ASN A 142 19.80 44.42 -11.95
N GLY A 143 20.47 44.15 -13.07
CA GLY A 143 21.42 43.05 -13.24
C GLY A 143 20.78 41.69 -13.49
N ASN A 144 19.52 41.64 -13.90
CA ASN A 144 18.92 40.43 -14.46
C ASN A 144 19.38 40.25 -15.91
N THR A 145 19.87 39.06 -16.24
CA THR A 145 20.37 38.71 -17.58
C THR A 145 19.49 37.65 -18.22
N GLY A 146 18.99 37.97 -19.40
CA GLY A 146 18.17 37.11 -20.23
C GLY A 146 18.94 36.58 -21.43
N ILE A 147 18.82 35.29 -21.75
CA ILE A 147 19.23 34.71 -23.04
C ILE A 147 17.96 34.23 -23.76
N GLY A 148 17.67 34.81 -24.92
CA GLY A 148 16.42 34.56 -25.66
C GLY A 148 15.16 35.20 -25.04
N THR A 149 15.31 36.07 -24.04
CA THR A 149 14.22 36.85 -23.44
C THR A 149 14.60 38.31 -23.24
N THR A 150 13.61 39.19 -23.37
CA THR A 150 13.75 40.64 -23.24
C THR A 150 13.35 41.16 -21.85
N ALA A 151 12.70 40.32 -21.05
CA ALA A 151 12.21 40.64 -19.71
C ALA A 151 12.68 39.59 -18.69
N PRO A 152 14.00 39.48 -18.44
CA PRO A 152 14.51 38.53 -17.46
C PRO A 152 14.04 38.87 -16.04
N THR A 153 13.41 37.91 -15.38
CA THR A 153 12.90 38.02 -14.01
C THR A 153 13.88 37.47 -12.96
N ALA A 154 14.95 36.83 -13.40
CA ALA A 154 16.03 36.29 -12.58
C ALA A 154 17.40 36.81 -13.05
N ARG A 155 18.41 36.66 -12.20
CA ARG A 155 19.81 36.98 -12.53
C ARG A 155 20.26 36.27 -13.81
N LEU A 156 19.81 35.04 -14.02
CA LEU A 156 19.94 34.29 -15.27
C LEU A 156 18.57 33.72 -15.66
N HIS A 157 18.00 34.17 -16.76
CA HIS A 157 16.73 33.68 -17.33
C HIS A 157 16.95 33.30 -18.79
N THR A 158 16.82 32.02 -19.12
CA THR A 158 16.98 31.51 -20.48
C THR A 158 15.65 31.04 -21.05
N VAL A 159 15.38 31.32 -22.32
CA VAL A 159 14.28 30.70 -23.08
C VAL A 159 14.85 29.59 -23.97
N GLY A 160 14.29 28.39 -23.86
CA GLY A 160 14.81 27.18 -24.52
C GLY A 160 15.64 26.31 -23.59
N ALA A 161 16.29 25.28 -24.17
CA ALA A 161 17.10 24.33 -23.41
C ALA A 161 18.45 24.94 -23.01
N VAL A 162 18.86 24.69 -21.76
CA VAL A 162 20.22 24.98 -21.27
C VAL A 162 21.00 23.68 -21.24
N ARG A 163 22.10 23.63 -21.99
CA ARG A 163 23.05 22.52 -21.93
C ARG A 163 24.27 22.96 -21.13
N PHE A 164 24.55 22.26 -20.04
CA PHE A 164 25.84 22.33 -19.36
C PHE A 164 26.74 21.26 -19.98
N GLN A 165 27.69 21.68 -20.82
CA GLN A 165 28.69 20.79 -21.41
C GLN A 165 29.56 20.17 -20.30
N ASP A 166 30.03 18.94 -20.52
CA ASP A 166 30.81 18.16 -19.56
C ASP A 166 30.10 17.76 -18.26
N ILE A 167 28.75 17.78 -18.24
CA ILE A 167 28.02 16.85 -17.37
C ILE A 167 28.22 15.44 -17.95
N PRO A 168 29.02 14.56 -17.32
CA PRO A 168 29.39 13.29 -17.95
C PRO A 168 28.15 12.40 -18.10
N THR A 169 27.87 11.97 -19.33
CA THR A 169 26.86 10.95 -19.65
C THR A 169 27.40 9.54 -19.37
N ILE A 170 27.92 9.34 -18.15
CA ILE A 170 28.32 8.02 -17.67
C ILE A 170 27.10 7.28 -17.10
N SER A 171 27.16 5.96 -16.95
CA SER A 171 26.04 5.06 -16.63
C SER A 171 25.29 5.31 -15.32
N ASN A 172 25.63 6.36 -14.57
CA ASN A 172 25.02 6.68 -13.29
C ASN A 172 23.92 7.73 -13.46
N THR A 173 22.81 7.55 -12.74
CA THR A 173 21.76 8.56 -12.63
C THR A 173 22.21 9.64 -11.65
N TYR A 174 21.97 10.88 -12.03
CA TYR A 174 22.36 12.04 -11.25
C TYR A 174 21.23 13.06 -11.19
N VAL A 175 21.13 13.75 -10.07
CA VAL A 175 20.13 14.79 -9.84
C VAL A 175 20.81 16.14 -9.68
N LEU A 176 20.16 17.19 -10.19
CA LEU A 176 20.56 18.57 -9.90
C LEU A 176 20.03 18.94 -8.51
N THR A 177 20.91 19.49 -7.69
CA THR A 177 20.64 19.94 -6.32
C THR A 177 21.15 21.36 -6.14
N ALA A 178 20.68 22.05 -5.11
CA ALA A 178 21.25 23.32 -4.67
C ALA A 178 21.70 23.19 -3.21
N ASP A 179 22.86 23.75 -2.87
CA ASP A 179 23.33 23.85 -1.49
C ASP A 179 22.73 25.08 -0.75
N VAL A 180 23.10 25.26 0.53
CA VAL A 180 22.62 26.38 1.36
C VAL A 180 23.03 27.77 0.84
N ASN A 181 24.05 27.82 -0.02
CA ASN A 181 24.55 29.04 -0.66
C ASN A 181 23.95 29.25 -2.06
N GLY A 182 23.05 28.36 -2.49
CA GLY A 182 22.42 28.41 -3.81
C GLY A 182 23.31 27.90 -4.95
N ASN A 183 24.44 27.25 -4.65
CA ASN A 183 25.27 26.65 -5.68
C ASN A 183 24.55 25.42 -6.25
N VAL A 184 24.23 25.47 -7.54
CA VAL A 184 23.65 24.34 -8.25
C VAL A 184 24.76 23.32 -8.53
N SER A 185 24.62 22.11 -7.99
CA SER A 185 25.58 21.02 -8.18
C SER A 185 24.86 19.72 -8.49
N ARG A 186 25.58 18.81 -9.15
CA ARG A 186 25.08 17.47 -9.41
C ARG A 186 25.46 16.56 -8.26
N GLN A 187 24.47 15.91 -7.66
CA GLN A 187 24.70 14.87 -6.66
C GLN A 187 24.46 13.50 -7.27
N LEU A 188 25.32 12.55 -6.92
CA LEU A 188 25.11 11.14 -7.28
C LEU A 188 23.78 10.70 -6.68
N ALA A 189 22.91 10.08 -7.47
CA ALA A 189 21.64 9.61 -6.93
C ALA A 189 21.87 8.71 -5.70
N SER A 190 23.01 8.00 -5.60
CA SER A 190 23.37 7.16 -4.46
C SER A 190 24.11 7.86 -3.31
N SER A 191 24.43 9.16 -3.41
CA SER A 191 24.97 9.92 -2.27
C SER A 191 23.89 10.37 -1.28
N PHE A 192 22.61 10.24 -1.63
CA PHE A 192 21.51 10.30 -0.67
C PHE A 192 21.52 8.98 0.11
N SER A 193 21.78 9.04 1.42
CA SER A 193 21.72 7.88 2.33
C SER A 193 20.46 7.04 2.07
N GLY A 194 20.61 5.80 1.58
CA GLY A 194 19.50 4.94 1.19
C GLY A 194 19.64 4.17 -0.13
N GLY A 195 20.84 4.17 -0.75
CA GLY A 195 21.00 3.68 -2.10
C GLY A 195 20.44 4.70 -3.10
N GLY A 196 20.86 4.63 -4.35
CA GLY A 196 20.44 5.54 -5.41
C GLY A 196 18.98 6.04 -5.32
N LEU A 197 18.72 7.31 -5.64
CA LEU A 197 17.47 7.72 -6.29
C LEU A 197 17.35 7.07 -7.70
N THR A 198 17.49 5.75 -7.76
CA THR A 198 16.98 4.89 -8.82
C THR A 198 15.72 4.28 -8.25
N SER A 199 14.55 4.85 -8.58
CA SER A 199 13.29 4.18 -8.33
C SER A 199 13.10 3.10 -9.39
N SER A 200 13.33 1.85 -9.01
CA SER A 200 12.98 0.69 -9.83
C SER A 200 11.53 0.25 -9.62
N CYS A 201 10.74 1.00 -8.83
CA CYS A 201 9.32 0.73 -8.68
C CYS A 201 8.53 1.42 -9.79
N THR A 202 8.25 0.68 -10.85
CA THR A 202 7.48 1.16 -12.01
C THR A 202 6.06 0.60 -12.04
N THR A 203 5.72 -0.30 -11.14
CA THR A 203 4.38 -0.89 -11.06
C THR A 203 3.46 0.07 -10.32
N ALA A 204 2.35 0.46 -10.96
CA ALA A 204 1.34 1.31 -10.35
C ALA A 204 0.85 0.72 -9.02
N ASN A 205 0.44 1.61 -8.10
CA ASN A 205 -0.18 1.28 -6.82
C ASN A 205 0.72 0.61 -5.77
N TYR A 206 2.03 0.46 -6.01
CA TYR A 206 2.95 0.03 -4.94
C TYR A 206 3.63 1.21 -4.27
N LEU A 207 3.65 1.22 -2.94
CA LEU A 207 4.47 2.16 -2.17
C LEU A 207 5.95 1.86 -2.41
N THR A 208 6.79 2.90 -2.47
CA THR A 208 8.25 2.74 -2.56
C THR A 208 8.86 2.45 -1.19
N LYS A 209 9.92 1.63 -1.16
CA LYS A 209 10.75 1.38 0.03
C LYS A 209 12.23 1.45 -0.32
N ASN A 210 13.08 1.63 0.69
CA ASN A 210 14.52 1.51 0.53
C ASN A 210 14.91 0.04 0.26
N GLY A 211 15.62 -0.20 -0.84
CA GLY A 211 16.26 -1.46 -1.19
C GLY A 211 17.78 -1.32 -1.25
N THR A 212 18.48 -2.45 -1.43
CA THR A 212 19.96 -2.52 -1.43
C THR A 212 20.61 -1.60 -2.46
N SER A 213 19.92 -1.29 -3.56
CA SER A 213 20.43 -0.47 -4.68
C SER A 213 19.55 0.75 -5.00
N GLY A 214 18.70 1.21 -4.06
CA GLY A 214 17.80 2.36 -4.25
C GLY A 214 16.34 2.06 -3.92
N LEU A 215 15.43 2.93 -4.36
CA LEU A 215 13.99 2.76 -4.10
C LEU A 215 13.41 1.59 -4.93
N THR A 216 12.79 0.62 -4.26
CA THR A 216 12.11 -0.52 -4.91
C THR A 216 10.64 -0.59 -4.49
N CYS A 217 9.82 -1.39 -5.18
CA CYS A 217 8.43 -1.58 -4.73
C CYS A 217 8.42 -2.29 -3.37
N SER A 218 7.64 -1.75 -2.45
CA SER A 218 7.32 -2.40 -1.19
C SER A 218 6.36 -3.56 -1.43
N GLN A 219 6.03 -4.27 -0.36
CA GLN A 219 4.98 -5.28 -0.37
C GLN A 219 3.59 -4.67 -0.17
N ILE A 220 3.50 -3.35 -0.02
CA ILE A 220 2.25 -2.62 0.22
C ILE A 220 1.69 -2.16 -1.13
N PHE A 221 0.56 -2.73 -1.50
CA PHE A 221 -0.23 -2.33 -2.66
C PHE A 221 -1.43 -1.50 -2.20
N ASP A 222 -1.62 -0.31 -2.78
CA ASP A 222 -2.72 0.61 -2.51
C ASP A 222 -3.29 1.13 -3.84
N ASN A 223 -4.50 0.67 -4.18
CA ASN A 223 -5.23 1.10 -5.37
C ASN A 223 -6.28 2.19 -5.09
N GLY A 224 -6.27 2.80 -3.90
CA GLY A 224 -7.25 3.79 -3.45
C GLY A 224 -8.61 3.21 -3.03
N THR A 225 -8.83 1.90 -3.16
CA THR A 225 -10.02 1.19 -2.66
C THR A 225 -9.67 0.21 -1.54
N SER A 226 -8.49 -0.41 -1.61
CA SER A 226 -8.02 -1.44 -0.67
C SER A 226 -6.50 -1.44 -0.58
N ILE A 227 -5.99 -1.85 0.59
CA ILE A 227 -4.56 -2.05 0.83
C ILE A 227 -4.25 -3.54 0.99
N GLY A 228 -3.27 -4.04 0.24
CA GLY A 228 -2.75 -5.41 0.32
C GLY A 228 -1.31 -5.44 0.82
N LEU A 229 -0.95 -6.48 1.60
CA LEU A 229 0.41 -6.73 2.09
C LEU A 229 0.93 -8.05 1.51
N GLY A 230 2.07 -8.03 0.82
CA GLY A 230 2.80 -9.22 0.37
C GLY A 230 2.25 -9.91 -0.88
N THR A 231 1.48 -9.19 -1.70
CA THR A 231 0.89 -9.71 -2.94
C THR A 231 1.73 -9.24 -4.13
N SER A 232 2.23 -10.15 -4.97
CA SER A 232 2.98 -9.79 -6.19
C SER A 232 2.10 -9.60 -7.44
N SER A 233 0.78 -9.75 -7.31
CA SER A 233 -0.21 -9.52 -8.36
C SER A 233 -1.47 -8.87 -7.78
N GLY A 234 -2.21 -8.15 -8.62
CA GLY A 234 -3.27 -7.22 -8.23
C GLY A 234 -4.26 -7.79 -7.22
N PHE A 235 -4.37 -7.10 -6.09
CA PHE A 235 -5.42 -7.34 -5.10
C PHE A 235 -6.76 -6.95 -5.73
N ALA A 236 -7.42 -7.91 -6.38
CA ALA A 236 -8.82 -7.81 -6.73
C ALA A 236 -9.63 -8.26 -5.52
N TYR A 237 -10.40 -7.35 -4.94
CA TYR A 237 -11.45 -7.68 -3.98
C TYR A 237 -12.51 -8.52 -4.72
N ASN A 238 -12.31 -9.83 -4.80
CA ASN A 238 -13.35 -10.78 -5.18
C ASN A 238 -13.53 -11.75 -4.02
N THR A 239 -14.74 -11.81 -3.48
CA THR A 239 -15.19 -12.67 -2.37
C THR A 239 -15.19 -14.16 -2.72
N ALA A 240 -14.38 -14.62 -3.67
CA ALA A 240 -14.26 -16.01 -4.07
C ALA A 240 -12.82 -16.34 -4.49
N GLY A 241 -12.12 -17.13 -3.66
CA GLY A 241 -10.93 -17.89 -4.07
C GLY A 241 -9.59 -17.26 -3.69
N LEU A 242 -9.12 -17.59 -2.49
CA LEU A 242 -7.78 -17.28 -2.01
C LEU A 242 -6.74 -18.16 -2.76
N ALA A 243 -5.86 -17.52 -3.54
CA ALA A 243 -4.62 -18.13 -4.04
C ALA A 243 -3.42 -17.29 -3.59
N THR A 244 -2.54 -17.93 -2.82
CA THR A 244 -1.32 -17.39 -2.22
C THR A 244 -0.14 -17.45 -3.17
N THR A 245 0.64 -16.38 -3.32
CA THR A 245 2.09 -16.47 -3.61
C THR A 245 2.89 -15.31 -2.99
N THR A 246 3.63 -15.68 -1.94
CA THR A 246 5.03 -15.35 -1.64
C THR A 246 5.52 -13.90 -1.54
N GLY A 247 5.72 -13.48 -0.28
CA GLY A 247 6.86 -12.66 0.13
C GLY A 247 6.50 -11.66 1.22
N GLY A 248 6.83 -11.96 2.47
CA GLY A 248 6.66 -11.07 3.63
C GLY A 248 7.21 -11.75 4.89
N TYR A 249 8.13 -11.05 5.57
CA TYR A 249 9.01 -11.49 6.67
C TYR A 249 9.77 -12.80 6.42
N THR A 250 11.07 -12.69 6.11
CA THR A 250 11.96 -13.83 5.80
C THR A 250 12.47 -14.56 7.05
N THR A 251 12.16 -14.07 8.25
CA THR A 251 12.50 -14.73 9.52
C THR A 251 11.41 -14.42 10.55
N GLY A 252 11.00 -15.43 11.33
CA GLY A 252 9.89 -15.37 12.29
C GLY A 252 8.58 -15.98 11.77
N THR A 253 7.78 -16.55 12.67
CA THR A 253 6.47 -17.17 12.39
C THR A 253 5.35 -16.16 12.12
N LEU A 254 5.50 -14.90 12.56
CA LEU A 254 4.50 -13.84 12.43
C LEU A 254 4.78 -12.92 11.24
N LYS A 255 3.83 -12.81 10.31
CA LYS A 255 3.94 -11.97 9.10
C LYS A 255 3.16 -10.64 9.17
N LEU A 256 2.43 -10.40 10.25
CA LEU A 256 1.74 -9.15 10.53
C LEU A 256 1.61 -9.01 12.05
N ASN A 257 2.18 -7.94 12.62
CA ASN A 257 2.03 -7.59 14.02
C ASN A 257 1.35 -6.22 14.10
N ILE A 258 0.25 -6.13 14.85
CA ILE A 258 -0.56 -4.92 14.96
C ILE A 258 -0.44 -4.42 16.39
N ALA A 259 0.14 -3.23 16.57
CA ALA A 259 0.12 -2.52 17.84
C ALA A 259 -1.26 -1.90 18.05
N GLY A 260 -2.23 -2.73 18.48
CA GLY A 260 -3.62 -2.30 18.74
C GLY A 260 -4.67 -3.38 18.44
N VAL A 261 -5.94 -2.95 18.41
CA VAL A 261 -7.08 -3.83 18.13
C VAL A 261 -7.37 -3.90 16.64
N ALA A 262 -7.39 -5.11 16.09
CA ALA A 262 -7.85 -5.36 14.72
C ALA A 262 -9.37 -5.63 14.72
N ARG A 263 -10.12 -4.89 13.90
CA ARG A 263 -11.55 -5.13 13.67
C ARG A 263 -11.78 -5.55 12.22
N GLY A 264 -12.51 -6.63 12.03
CA GLY A 264 -13.01 -7.07 10.73
C GLY A 264 -14.46 -7.53 10.84
N ASN A 265 -15.19 -7.56 9.72
CA ASN A 265 -16.51 -8.18 9.68
C ASN A 265 -16.43 -9.70 9.88
N VAL A 266 -15.35 -10.32 9.38
CA VAL A 266 -15.03 -11.74 9.54
C VAL A 266 -13.52 -11.95 9.44
N PHE A 267 -12.98 -12.90 10.21
CA PHE A 267 -11.63 -13.42 10.04
C PHE A 267 -11.72 -14.84 9.47
N ILE A 268 -11.35 -15.02 8.20
CA ILE A 268 -11.43 -16.31 7.49
C ILE A 268 -10.05 -16.98 7.54
N SER A 269 -9.97 -18.14 8.19
CA SER A 269 -8.75 -18.96 8.22
C SER A 269 -8.85 -20.08 7.18
N THR A 270 -7.79 -20.30 6.41
CA THR A 270 -7.72 -21.41 5.44
C THR A 270 -7.78 -22.75 6.14
N SER A 271 -8.69 -23.63 5.72
CA SER A 271 -8.87 -24.96 6.32
C SER A 271 -9.29 -26.03 5.31
N ASP A 272 -9.01 -25.83 4.02
CA ASP A 272 -9.29 -26.84 2.99
C ASP A 272 -8.51 -28.13 3.28
N ALA A 273 -9.14 -29.28 3.04
CA ALA A 273 -8.53 -30.59 3.29
C ALA A 273 -7.24 -30.80 2.47
N SER A 274 -7.16 -30.23 1.27
CA SER A 274 -5.99 -30.32 0.40
C SER A 274 -4.73 -29.63 0.96
N TYR A 275 -4.88 -28.72 1.92
CA TYR A 275 -3.78 -28.04 2.59
C TYR A 275 -3.30 -28.76 3.86
N LYS A 276 -3.91 -29.88 4.24
CA LYS A 276 -3.61 -30.62 5.47
C LYS A 276 -3.02 -31.99 5.16
N GLN A 277 -2.08 -32.42 5.98
CA GLN A 277 -1.53 -33.78 5.99
C GLN A 277 -1.65 -34.33 7.42
N ASP A 278 -1.61 -35.67 7.56
CA ASP A 278 -1.63 -36.36 8.85
C ASP A 278 -2.82 -35.98 9.76
N VAL A 279 -4.02 -35.90 9.18
CA VAL A 279 -5.25 -35.57 9.93
C VAL A 279 -5.65 -36.74 10.85
N ALA A 280 -5.61 -36.50 12.16
CA ALA A 280 -5.98 -37.46 13.20
C ALA A 280 -7.05 -36.87 14.17
N PRO A 281 -7.79 -37.72 14.91
CA PRO A 281 -8.71 -37.27 15.96
C PRO A 281 -8.01 -36.52 17.10
N ILE A 282 -8.73 -35.62 17.77
CA ILE A 282 -8.25 -35.00 19.01
C ILE A 282 -8.56 -35.94 20.17
N GLU A 283 -7.52 -36.56 20.73
CA GLU A 283 -7.62 -37.43 21.90
C GLU A 283 -7.65 -36.61 23.20
N ASP A 284 -8.26 -37.17 24.25
CA ASP A 284 -8.31 -36.59 25.60
C ASP A 284 -8.78 -35.12 25.65
N ALA A 285 -9.64 -34.70 24.72
CA ALA A 285 -10.07 -33.31 24.57
C ALA A 285 -10.70 -32.75 25.85
N LEU A 286 -11.55 -33.53 26.51
CA LEU A 286 -12.17 -33.12 27.78
C LEU A 286 -11.14 -32.94 28.90
N GLU A 287 -10.20 -33.89 29.07
CA GLU A 287 -9.15 -33.78 30.08
C GLU A 287 -8.23 -32.58 29.81
N THR A 288 -7.88 -32.38 28.54
CA THR A 288 -7.07 -31.25 28.08
C THR A 288 -7.73 -29.91 28.41
N VAL A 289 -9.02 -29.75 28.09
CA VAL A 289 -9.79 -28.53 28.39
C VAL A 289 -9.91 -28.31 29.90
N LEU A 290 -10.09 -29.37 30.69
CA LEU A 290 -10.18 -29.26 32.16
C LEU A 290 -8.88 -28.83 32.82
N LYS A 291 -7.72 -29.01 32.16
CA LYS A 291 -6.42 -28.50 32.64
C LYS A 291 -6.24 -27.01 32.37
N LEU A 292 -6.96 -26.44 31.41
CA LEU A 292 -6.90 -25.01 31.09
C LEU A 292 -7.64 -24.18 32.14
N LYS A 293 -7.03 -23.05 32.55
CA LYS A 293 -7.59 -22.17 33.58
C LYS A 293 -7.90 -20.80 32.99
N GLY A 294 -9.20 -20.51 32.87
CA GLY A 294 -9.67 -19.16 32.58
C GLY A 294 -9.34 -18.22 33.74
N VAL A 295 -8.82 -17.04 33.43
CA VAL A 295 -8.47 -15.99 34.40
C VAL A 295 -9.06 -14.65 33.97
N THR A 296 -9.33 -13.78 34.94
CA THR A 296 -9.54 -12.35 34.70
C THR A 296 -8.29 -11.58 35.08
N TYR A 297 -7.98 -10.51 34.36
CA TYR A 297 -6.78 -9.72 34.59
C TYR A 297 -6.95 -8.28 34.10
N LYS A 298 -6.03 -7.42 34.54
CA LYS A 298 -5.81 -6.07 34.00
C LYS A 298 -4.42 -6.00 33.42
N TRP A 299 -4.27 -5.22 32.36
CA TRP A 299 -2.95 -4.95 31.80
C TRP A 299 -2.12 -4.05 32.71
N ASP A 300 -0.81 -4.31 32.78
CA ASP A 300 0.14 -3.42 33.46
C ASP A 300 0.56 -2.29 32.52
N THR A 301 -0.25 -1.23 32.50
CA THR A 301 -0.03 -0.04 31.66
C THR A 301 1.17 0.79 32.12
N ALA A 302 1.57 0.69 33.40
CA ALA A 302 2.64 1.48 33.97
C ALA A 302 4.03 0.92 33.61
N SER A 303 4.19 -0.40 33.66
CA SER A 303 5.45 -1.05 33.28
C SER A 303 5.63 -1.20 31.76
N PHE A 304 4.53 -1.17 30.99
CA PHE A 304 4.54 -1.37 29.54
C PHE A 304 3.79 -0.27 28.76
N PRO A 305 4.16 1.01 28.90
CA PRO A 305 3.42 2.12 28.27
C PRO A 305 3.44 2.07 26.74
N ALA A 306 4.51 1.53 26.14
CA ALA A 306 4.64 1.38 24.68
C ALA A 306 3.68 0.35 24.06
N MET A 307 3.03 -0.48 24.88
CA MET A 307 2.04 -1.45 24.42
C MET A 307 0.63 -0.85 24.27
N GLU A 308 0.41 0.36 24.81
CA GLU A 308 -0.87 1.07 24.72
C GLU A 308 -2.08 0.25 25.19
N PHE A 309 -1.90 -0.60 26.20
CA PHE A 309 -3.00 -1.38 26.76
C PHE A 309 -4.07 -0.49 27.39
N ASP A 310 -5.33 -0.91 27.30
CA ASP A 310 -6.42 -0.27 28.03
C ASP A 310 -6.44 -0.69 29.51
N ALA A 311 -7.11 0.12 30.34
CA ALA A 311 -7.21 -0.08 31.79
C ALA A 311 -8.41 -0.94 32.23
N GLY A 312 -9.15 -1.53 31.28
CA GLY A 312 -10.35 -2.33 31.52
C GLY A 312 -10.05 -3.70 32.12
N ASP A 313 -11.13 -4.39 32.51
CA ASP A 313 -11.07 -5.80 32.92
C ASP A 313 -11.10 -6.70 31.69
N HIS A 314 -10.17 -7.65 31.64
CA HIS A 314 -10.03 -8.61 30.55
C HIS A 314 -10.20 -10.03 31.08
N SER A 315 -10.60 -10.95 30.20
CA SER A 315 -10.68 -12.39 30.47
C SER A 315 -9.84 -13.15 29.45
N GLY A 316 -9.18 -14.23 29.88
CA GLY A 316 -8.37 -15.03 28.97
C GLY A 316 -7.64 -16.16 29.69
N LEU A 317 -6.51 -16.54 29.11
CA LEU A 317 -5.61 -17.61 29.56
C LEU A 317 -4.20 -17.05 29.75
N ILE A 318 -3.45 -17.65 30.67
CA ILE A 318 -2.03 -17.35 30.85
C ILE A 318 -1.23 -18.22 29.88
N ALA A 319 -0.46 -17.59 28.98
CA ALA A 319 0.25 -18.29 27.91
C ALA A 319 1.19 -19.39 28.42
N GLN A 320 1.86 -19.16 29.55
CA GLN A 320 2.75 -20.15 30.18
C GLN A 320 2.00 -21.39 30.67
N GLN A 321 0.77 -21.23 31.18
CA GLN A 321 -0.06 -22.37 31.61
C GLN A 321 -0.62 -23.12 30.41
N VAL A 322 -0.95 -22.41 29.33
CA VAL A 322 -1.36 -23.05 28.07
C VAL A 322 -0.20 -23.86 27.50
N GLU A 323 1.03 -23.35 27.56
CA GLU A 323 2.21 -24.03 27.01
C GLU A 323 2.48 -25.40 27.65
N GLU A 324 2.19 -25.55 28.94
CA GLU A 324 2.33 -26.84 29.66
C GLU A 324 1.34 -27.91 29.15
N VAL A 325 0.21 -27.50 28.57
CA VAL A 325 -0.89 -28.40 28.16
C VAL A 325 -0.95 -28.53 26.63
N LEU A 326 -0.86 -27.40 25.92
CA LEU A 326 -0.99 -27.23 24.47
C LEU A 326 0.14 -26.34 23.94
N PRO A 327 1.41 -26.81 23.94
CA PRO A 327 2.57 -26.00 23.59
C PRO A 327 2.52 -25.43 22.16
N HIS A 328 1.90 -26.15 21.22
CA HIS A 328 1.77 -25.72 19.83
C HIS A 328 0.85 -24.50 19.64
N LEU A 329 0.04 -24.14 20.64
CA LEU A 329 -0.82 -22.97 20.60
C LEU A 329 -0.16 -21.70 21.14
N VAL A 330 1.09 -21.79 21.60
CA VAL A 330 1.80 -20.68 22.23
C VAL A 330 2.91 -20.19 21.32
N TYR A 331 2.88 -18.89 21.02
CA TYR A 331 3.94 -18.22 20.26
C TYR A 331 4.77 -17.35 21.19
N ALA A 332 6.09 -17.35 21.01
CA ALA A 332 7.00 -16.49 21.73
C ALA A 332 7.58 -15.42 20.79
N VAL A 333 7.57 -14.16 21.23
CA VAL A 333 8.17 -13.02 20.54
C VAL A 333 9.33 -12.50 21.40
N GLY A 334 10.55 -12.63 20.89
CA GLY A 334 11.79 -12.17 21.52
C GLY A 334 12.91 -11.97 20.48
N GLU A 335 13.90 -11.12 20.80
CA GLU A 335 14.97 -10.75 19.86
C GLU A 335 15.93 -11.92 19.54
N THR A 336 15.94 -13.00 20.34
CA THR A 336 16.62 -14.28 20.04
C THR A 336 15.91 -15.47 20.70
N ALA A 337 16.07 -16.68 20.14
CA ALA A 337 15.42 -17.92 20.60
C ALA A 337 15.82 -18.38 22.03
N ASP A 338 16.93 -17.86 22.56
CA ASP A 338 17.48 -18.21 23.89
C ASP A 338 17.10 -17.23 25.01
N ASP A 339 16.36 -16.16 24.69
CA ASP A 339 16.09 -15.11 25.67
C ASP A 339 14.93 -15.52 26.61
N LYS A 340 15.26 -15.72 27.90
CA LYS A 340 14.30 -15.98 29.00
C LYS A 340 13.29 -14.82 29.23
N LYS A 341 13.31 -13.80 28.36
CA LYS A 341 12.46 -12.61 28.37
C LYS A 341 11.42 -12.58 27.23
N ALA A 342 11.39 -13.59 26.35
CA ALA A 342 10.43 -13.64 25.25
C ALA A 342 8.97 -13.53 25.77
N LYS A 343 8.20 -12.62 25.19
CA LYS A 343 6.78 -12.44 25.52
C LYS A 343 5.96 -13.47 24.78
N LYS A 344 5.03 -14.13 25.48
CA LYS A 344 4.24 -15.23 24.91
C LYS A 344 2.81 -14.79 24.59
N SER A 345 2.23 -15.35 23.54
CA SER A 345 0.85 -15.16 23.10
C SER A 345 0.19 -16.50 22.79
N VAL A 346 -1.15 -16.54 22.78
CA VAL A 346 -1.95 -17.78 22.63
C VAL A 346 -2.81 -17.70 21.38
N ASN A 347 -2.85 -18.78 20.60
CA ASN A 347 -3.81 -18.98 19.52
C ASN A 347 -5.15 -19.48 20.08
N TYR A 348 -6.02 -18.56 20.46
CA TYR A 348 -7.35 -18.91 20.97
C TYR A 348 -8.25 -19.64 19.96
N ILE A 349 -8.02 -19.45 18.65
CA ILE A 349 -8.87 -20.06 17.61
C ILE A 349 -8.71 -21.58 17.62
N GLU A 350 -7.49 -22.07 17.80
CA GLU A 350 -7.21 -23.52 17.84
C GLU A 350 -7.61 -24.20 19.15
N ILE A 351 -8.10 -23.44 20.16
CA ILE A 351 -8.74 -24.03 21.34
C ILE A 351 -10.17 -24.51 20.99
N ILE A 352 -10.82 -23.90 20.00
CA ILE A 352 -12.21 -24.21 19.63
C ILE A 352 -12.41 -25.69 19.26
N PRO A 353 -11.57 -26.33 18.42
CA PRO A 353 -11.68 -27.76 18.15
C PRO A 353 -11.61 -28.66 19.40
N TYR A 354 -10.77 -28.34 20.39
CA TYR A 354 -10.71 -29.07 21.66
C TYR A 354 -12.03 -28.92 22.45
N LEU A 355 -12.61 -27.71 22.47
CA LEU A 355 -13.90 -27.47 23.11
C LEU A 355 -15.03 -28.25 22.43
N ILE A 356 -15.04 -28.33 21.09
CA ILE A 356 -16.02 -29.11 20.34
C ILE A 356 -15.97 -30.58 20.76
N GLU A 357 -14.78 -31.20 20.73
CA GLU A 357 -14.64 -32.61 21.09
C GLU A 357 -14.87 -32.87 22.59
N ALA A 358 -14.47 -31.95 23.47
CA ALA A 358 -14.77 -32.02 24.90
C ALA A 358 -16.29 -32.02 25.18
N ILE A 359 -17.05 -31.17 24.49
CA ILE A 359 -18.52 -31.13 24.60
C ILE A 359 -19.15 -32.42 24.08
N ARG A 360 -18.64 -32.99 22.99
CA ARG A 360 -19.13 -34.30 22.48
C ARG A 360 -18.90 -35.41 23.48
N ILE A 361 -17.70 -35.50 24.05
CA ILE A 361 -17.37 -36.49 25.09
C ILE A 361 -18.28 -36.30 26.32
N GLN A 362 -18.47 -35.05 26.77
CA GLN A 362 -19.36 -34.74 27.89
C GLN A 362 -20.81 -35.16 27.58
N GLN A 363 -21.29 -34.94 26.35
CA GLN A 363 -22.63 -35.34 25.94
C GLN A 363 -22.81 -36.86 25.96
N THR A 364 -21.82 -37.64 25.48
CA THR A 364 -21.84 -39.10 25.57
C THR A 364 -21.91 -39.59 27.02
N GLN A 365 -21.12 -38.98 27.92
CA GLN A 365 -21.18 -39.31 29.35
C GLN A 365 -22.56 -39.03 29.95
N ILE A 366 -23.23 -37.94 29.54
CA ILE A 366 -24.60 -37.62 29.98
C ILE A 366 -25.60 -38.68 29.49
N GLU A 367 -25.50 -39.11 28.23
CA GLU A 367 -26.38 -40.14 27.66
C GLU A 367 -26.18 -41.51 28.33
N ASP A 368 -24.94 -41.89 28.60
CA ASP A 368 -24.62 -43.13 29.32
C ASP A 368 -25.19 -43.10 30.75
N LEU A 369 -25.03 -41.98 31.46
CA LEU A 369 -25.62 -41.79 32.79
C LEU A 369 -27.16 -41.88 32.75
N GLN A 370 -27.80 -41.29 31.74
CA GLN A 370 -29.26 -41.40 31.56
C GLN A 370 -29.71 -42.83 31.30
N ASN A 371 -28.99 -43.57 30.44
CA ASN A 371 -29.29 -44.97 30.14
C ASN A 371 -29.14 -45.85 31.39
N GLN A 372 -28.11 -45.61 32.21
CA GLN A 372 -27.94 -46.30 33.49
C GLN A 372 -29.09 -46.02 34.47
N LEU A 373 -29.58 -44.78 34.53
CA LEU A 373 -30.75 -44.43 35.36
C LEU A 373 -32.02 -45.15 34.89
N VAL A 374 -32.26 -45.22 33.57
CA VAL A 374 -33.40 -45.93 33.00
C VAL A 374 -33.32 -47.43 33.31
N ALA A 375 -32.17 -48.07 33.07
CA ALA A 375 -31.97 -49.49 33.37
C ALA A 375 -32.18 -49.82 34.87
N ASN A 376 -31.68 -48.98 35.78
CA ASN A 376 -31.90 -49.13 37.22
C ASN A 376 -33.37 -48.98 37.63
N ASN A 377 -34.11 -48.06 37.00
CA ASN A 377 -35.54 -47.91 37.26
C ASN A 377 -36.38 -49.09 36.73
N PHE A 378 -35.97 -49.71 35.61
CA PHE A 378 -36.61 -50.93 35.09
C PHE A 378 -36.36 -52.16 35.96
N GLN A 379 -35.16 -52.32 36.55
CA GLN A 379 -34.91 -53.42 37.48
C GLN A 379 -35.75 -53.30 38.77
N ARG A 380 -35.93 -52.09 39.30
CA ARG A 380 -36.77 -51.86 40.51
C ARG A 380 -38.27 -52.14 40.31
N LEU A 381 -38.79 -52.12 39.09
CA LEU A 381 -40.20 -52.40 38.79
C LEU A 381 -40.47 -53.87 38.43
N GLY A 382 -39.43 -54.64 38.07
CA GLY A 382 -39.55 -56.05 37.69
C GLY A 382 -39.71 -57.03 38.86
N ASP A 383 -39.33 -56.64 40.07
CA ASP A 383 -39.24 -57.55 41.23
C ASP A 383 -40.49 -57.59 42.13
N PHE A 384 -41.60 -56.89 41.81
CA PHE A 384 -42.69 -56.70 42.79
C PHE A 384 -44.08 -57.28 42.49
N VAL A 385 -44.38 -57.93 41.35
CA VAL A 385 -45.66 -58.67 41.24
C VAL A 385 -45.59 -59.89 40.31
N ASN A 386 -45.50 -61.09 40.90
CA ASN A 386 -45.64 -62.36 40.19
C ASN A 386 -47.10 -62.83 40.31
N PHE A 387 -47.90 -62.70 39.25
CA PHE A 387 -49.31 -63.11 39.23
C PHE A 387 -49.42 -64.58 38.77
N GLU A 388 -49.03 -65.52 39.64
CA GLU A 388 -48.94 -66.95 39.30
C GLU A 388 -50.28 -67.57 38.84
N ASN A 389 -51.41 -66.97 39.24
CA ASN A 389 -52.74 -67.47 38.92
C ASN A 389 -53.43 -66.70 37.78
N THR A 390 -52.84 -65.60 37.31
CA THR A 390 -53.39 -64.84 36.17
C THR A 390 -52.91 -65.45 34.85
N LYS A 391 -53.80 -66.13 34.11
CA LYS A 391 -53.46 -66.84 32.86
C LYS A 391 -54.69 -67.17 32.02
N ILE A 392 -54.48 -67.56 30.76
CA ILE A 392 -55.54 -68.11 29.90
C ILE A 392 -55.69 -69.59 30.20
N ILE A 393 -56.87 -69.98 30.65
CA ILE A 393 -57.21 -71.36 31.00
C ILE A 393 -57.44 -72.19 29.74
N ASN A 394 -58.30 -71.70 28.83
CA ASN A 394 -58.72 -72.44 27.65
C ASN A 394 -59.25 -71.50 26.56
N VAL A 395 -59.21 -71.96 25.31
CA VAL A 395 -59.99 -71.40 24.19
C VAL A 395 -60.83 -72.52 23.57
N SER A 396 -62.16 -72.41 23.65
CA SER A 396 -63.08 -73.48 23.24
C SER A 396 -64.39 -72.94 22.67
N PRO A 397 -65.02 -73.60 21.67
CA PRO A 397 -64.49 -74.73 20.90
C PRO A 397 -63.30 -74.30 20.03
N ASN A 398 -62.32 -75.18 19.82
CA ASN A 398 -61.13 -74.87 19.01
C ASN A 398 -60.63 -76.14 18.31
N PRO A 399 -60.85 -76.30 16.99
CA PRO A 399 -61.37 -75.30 16.05
C PRO A 399 -62.86 -74.96 16.23
N SER A 400 -63.28 -73.77 15.78
CA SER A 400 -64.69 -73.33 15.76
C SER A 400 -65.13 -72.87 14.37
N SER A 401 -66.40 -73.06 14.01
CA SER A 401 -66.99 -72.55 12.76
C SER A 401 -67.79 -71.26 12.95
N ASP A 402 -67.96 -70.79 14.19
CA ASP A 402 -68.84 -69.65 14.52
C ASP A 402 -68.24 -68.78 15.63
N VAL A 403 -68.24 -69.25 16.88
CA VAL A 403 -67.74 -68.49 18.04
C VAL A 403 -66.70 -69.29 18.83
N ILE A 404 -65.68 -68.61 19.38
CA ILE A 404 -64.81 -69.16 20.42
C ILE A 404 -65.02 -68.40 21.74
N ALA A 405 -64.81 -69.09 22.87
CA ALA A 405 -64.74 -68.46 24.18
C ALA A 405 -63.33 -68.65 24.78
N VAL A 406 -62.72 -67.54 25.20
CA VAL A 406 -61.44 -67.51 25.92
C VAL A 406 -61.74 -67.45 27.41
N SER A 407 -61.46 -68.53 28.12
CA SER A 407 -61.57 -68.62 29.58
C SER A 407 -60.25 -68.27 30.22
N MET A 408 -60.26 -67.39 31.23
CA MET A 408 -59.05 -66.88 31.89
C MET A 408 -59.30 -66.62 33.38
N ASN A 409 -58.22 -66.60 34.16
CA ASN A 409 -58.22 -66.15 35.55
C ASN A 409 -57.46 -64.84 35.63
N ILE A 410 -57.95 -63.87 36.41
CA ILE A 410 -57.28 -62.58 36.64
C ILE A 410 -57.37 -62.24 38.11
N GLU A 411 -56.22 -62.19 38.80
CA GLU A 411 -56.14 -61.90 40.24
C GLU A 411 -56.61 -60.47 40.57
N GLU A 412 -57.20 -60.26 41.76
CA GLU A 412 -57.74 -58.96 42.18
C GLU A 412 -56.71 -57.83 42.19
N ALA A 413 -55.43 -58.15 42.44
CA ALA A 413 -54.34 -57.19 42.45
C ALA A 413 -53.93 -56.67 41.05
N VAL A 414 -54.53 -57.21 39.98
CA VAL A 414 -54.27 -56.76 38.60
C VAL A 414 -54.96 -55.42 38.33
N GLY A 415 -54.17 -54.38 38.07
CA GLY A 415 -54.67 -53.05 37.70
C GLY A 415 -55.40 -53.05 36.35
N GLU A 416 -54.69 -53.39 35.27
CA GLU A 416 -55.26 -53.47 33.92
C GLU A 416 -55.03 -54.84 33.28
N ALA A 417 -56.07 -55.38 32.63
CA ALA A 417 -56.01 -56.61 31.85
C ALA A 417 -56.65 -56.44 30.48
N ARG A 418 -56.00 -56.95 29.43
CA ARG A 418 -56.50 -56.90 28.04
C ARG A 418 -56.26 -58.24 27.33
N LEU A 419 -57.23 -58.67 26.54
CA LEU A 419 -57.03 -59.72 25.55
C LEU A 419 -56.73 -59.08 24.20
N VAL A 420 -55.60 -59.44 23.60
CA VAL A 420 -55.20 -58.96 22.29
C VAL A 420 -55.10 -60.14 21.35
N VAL A 421 -55.76 -60.06 20.20
CA VAL A 421 -55.77 -61.10 19.17
C VAL A 421 -54.86 -60.68 18.02
N TYR A 422 -53.98 -61.58 17.60
CA TYR A 422 -53.03 -61.39 16.51
C TYR A 422 -53.29 -62.39 15.38
N ASP A 423 -52.97 -61.97 14.16
CA ASP A 423 -52.71 -62.92 13.07
C ASP A 423 -51.31 -63.56 13.23
N LEU A 424 -50.99 -64.56 12.40
CA LEU A 424 -49.67 -65.21 12.41
C LEU A 424 -48.52 -64.31 11.93
N LYS A 425 -48.80 -63.14 11.38
CA LYS A 425 -47.80 -62.13 10.97
C LYS A 425 -47.52 -61.11 12.09
N GLY A 426 -48.23 -61.19 13.22
CA GLY A 426 -48.09 -60.31 14.37
C GLY A 426 -48.93 -59.04 14.31
N ALA A 427 -49.85 -58.90 13.34
CA ALA A 427 -50.76 -57.77 13.28
C ALA A 427 -51.88 -57.91 14.32
N VAL A 428 -52.14 -56.84 15.08
CA VAL A 428 -53.24 -56.80 16.06
C VAL A 428 -54.57 -56.68 15.34
N LEU A 429 -55.45 -57.67 15.51
CA LEU A 429 -56.78 -57.74 14.90
C LEU A 429 -57.89 -57.29 15.85
N SER A 430 -57.71 -57.51 17.16
CA SER A 430 -58.68 -57.10 18.18
C SER A 430 -57.99 -56.87 19.51
N SER A 431 -58.52 -55.92 20.30
CA SER A 431 -58.05 -55.62 21.65
C SER A 431 -59.25 -55.37 22.54
N LEU A 432 -59.47 -56.23 23.53
CA LEU A 432 -60.57 -56.18 24.46
C LEU A 432 -60.06 -55.94 25.88
N THR A 433 -60.54 -54.89 26.54
CA THR A 433 -60.25 -54.66 27.96
C THR A 433 -61.13 -55.56 28.83
N VAL A 434 -60.51 -56.31 29.74
CA VAL A 434 -61.20 -57.20 30.69
C VAL A 434 -61.27 -56.48 32.04
N LYS A 435 -62.48 -56.05 32.41
CA LYS A 435 -62.72 -55.32 33.68
C LYS A 435 -62.94 -56.27 34.86
N GLU A 436 -63.33 -57.51 34.58
CA GLU A 436 -63.58 -58.52 35.60
C GLU A 436 -62.28 -58.99 36.28
N ARG A 437 -62.38 -59.32 37.57
CA ARG A 437 -61.32 -59.95 38.38
C ARG A 437 -61.93 -61.16 39.07
N GLY A 438 -61.18 -62.25 39.14
CA GLY A 438 -61.64 -63.54 39.64
C GLY A 438 -61.28 -64.70 38.72
N TYR A 439 -61.87 -65.85 39.02
CA TYR A 439 -61.70 -67.11 38.30
C TYR A 439 -62.77 -67.27 37.22
N ASP A 440 -62.47 -68.03 36.17
CA ASP A 440 -63.40 -68.44 35.11
C ASP A 440 -64.04 -67.29 34.31
N ILE A 441 -63.30 -66.19 34.12
CA ILE A 441 -63.74 -65.09 33.26
C ILE A 441 -63.72 -65.57 31.80
N SER A 442 -64.85 -65.41 31.11
CA SER A 442 -65.01 -65.85 29.72
C SER A 442 -65.33 -64.68 28.79
N LYS A 443 -64.56 -64.55 27.70
CA LYS A 443 -64.80 -63.56 26.63
C LYS A 443 -64.89 -64.26 25.28
N SER A 444 -65.92 -63.93 24.51
CA SER A 444 -66.19 -64.56 23.22
C SER A 444 -65.69 -63.73 22.05
N PHE A 445 -65.18 -64.41 21.03
CA PHE A 445 -64.80 -63.83 19.74
C PHE A 445 -65.57 -64.54 18.63
N GLN A 446 -66.12 -63.76 17.69
CA GLN A 446 -66.96 -64.24 16.59
C GLN A 446 -66.15 -64.37 15.30
N LYS A 447 -66.33 -65.45 14.55
CA LYS A 447 -65.61 -65.73 13.29
C LYS A 447 -65.73 -64.59 12.31
N ASP A 448 -66.90 -63.96 12.17
CA ASP A 448 -67.14 -62.88 11.23
C ASP A 448 -66.22 -61.67 11.40
N ASN A 449 -65.67 -61.47 12.60
CA ASN A 449 -64.74 -60.37 12.89
C ASN A 449 -63.30 -60.65 12.46
N PHE A 450 -62.93 -61.92 12.23
CA PHE A 450 -61.55 -62.34 11.95
C PHE A 450 -61.41 -63.08 10.62
N GLY A 451 -62.43 -63.84 10.20
CA GLY A 451 -62.41 -64.74 9.04
C GLY A 451 -61.85 -66.13 9.36
N THR A 452 -61.93 -67.06 8.40
CA THR A 452 -61.31 -68.40 8.51
C THR A 452 -59.79 -68.25 8.58
N GLY A 453 -59.17 -68.86 9.58
CA GLY A 453 -57.73 -68.70 9.81
C GLY A 453 -57.26 -69.16 11.18
N THR A 454 -55.95 -69.03 11.39
CA THR A 454 -55.28 -69.33 12.66
C THR A 454 -54.85 -68.03 13.32
N TYR A 455 -55.15 -67.87 14.61
CA TYR A 455 -54.89 -66.67 15.38
C TYR A 455 -54.25 -66.99 16.73
N ILE A 456 -53.64 -65.99 17.34
CA ILE A 456 -53.11 -66.06 18.71
C ILE A 456 -53.85 -65.04 19.55
N VAL A 457 -54.41 -65.47 20.68
CA VAL A 457 -54.92 -64.56 21.71
C VAL A 457 -53.92 -64.50 22.86
N SER A 458 -53.57 -63.31 23.28
CA SER A 458 -52.64 -63.05 24.37
C SER A 458 -53.31 -62.23 25.47
N LEU A 459 -53.09 -62.64 26.72
CA LEU A 459 -53.49 -61.89 27.90
C LEU A 459 -52.37 -60.94 28.29
N PHE A 460 -52.65 -59.63 28.23
CA PHE A 460 -51.77 -58.57 28.69
C PHE A 460 -52.23 -58.07 30.04
N VAL A 461 -51.28 -57.99 30.99
CA VAL A 461 -51.49 -57.46 32.33
C VAL A 461 -50.52 -56.30 32.54
N ASN A 462 -51.03 -55.13 32.92
CA ASN A 462 -50.25 -53.91 33.15
C ASN A 462 -49.22 -53.61 32.04
N GLY A 463 -49.58 -53.88 30.78
CA GLY A 463 -48.72 -53.63 29.61
C GLY A 463 -47.78 -54.77 29.19
N LYS A 464 -47.71 -55.89 29.93
CA LYS A 464 -46.88 -57.06 29.59
C LYS A 464 -47.74 -58.28 29.22
N SER A 465 -47.37 -59.02 28.18
CA SER A 465 -48.00 -60.30 27.84
C SER A 465 -47.64 -61.35 28.89
N LEU A 466 -48.64 -61.95 29.51
CA LEU A 466 -48.48 -62.92 30.58
C LEU A 466 -48.72 -64.37 30.11
N ASP A 467 -49.68 -64.58 29.21
CA ASP A 467 -49.98 -65.89 28.61
C ASP A 467 -50.56 -65.72 27.20
N SER A 468 -50.43 -66.73 26.35
CA SER A 468 -50.93 -66.73 24.97
C SER A 468 -51.41 -68.12 24.53
N LYS A 469 -52.53 -68.17 23.80
CA LYS A 469 -53.09 -69.40 23.24
C LYS A 469 -53.41 -69.23 21.75
N LYS A 470 -53.18 -70.31 21.00
CA LYS A 470 -53.53 -70.40 19.58
C LYS A 470 -54.97 -70.89 19.42
N PHE A 471 -55.73 -70.27 18.51
CA PHE A 471 -57.05 -70.75 18.13
C PHE A 471 -57.30 -70.68 16.63
N ILE A 472 -58.28 -71.46 16.16
CA ILE A 472 -58.56 -71.66 14.73
C ILE A 472 -60.06 -71.47 14.47
N PHE A 473 -60.39 -70.63 13.49
CA PHE A 473 -61.71 -70.58 12.88
C PHE A 473 -61.68 -71.34 11.54
N ASN A 474 -62.51 -72.38 11.42
CA ASN A 474 -62.67 -73.20 10.20
C ASN A 474 -63.81 -72.65 9.34
#